data_AF-A0A4V3XI74-F1
#
_entry.id   AF-A0A4V3XI74-F1
#
_cell.length_a   1.000
_cell.length_b   1.000
_cell.length_c   1.000
_cell.angle_alpha   90.00
_cell.angle_beta   90.00
_cell.angle_gamma   90.00
#
_symmetry.space_group_name_H-M   'P 1'
#
loop_
_entity.id
_entity.type
_entity.pdbx_description
1 polymer ?
#
loop_
_entity_poly.entity_id
_entity_poly.type
_entity_poly.pdbx_seq_one_letter_code
_entity_poly.pdbx_strand_id
1 'polypeptide(L)'
;MAPPRRSTRIKKVASSPSPSAPRQTARTVLRRSTRRIANSPSPNPFVPRFPSLHNNLEPADADSAPKTFSSCLTEAIGGSGMLPTMFDGVVASSTRDLTQTEQVYTPDQQLQWLASGGQIVNSAKDVFHEHHLFNTFLNRVVDEADKEEVKFMRLLHPSSTSSGLPHIIHSEADTTSHINSRLVWPMVHVLQHVLGLAAQAAGIPLETPYVASCHGKRGAGTPDAILVYKDQVCGIGEWKTANAMPEAFIETVVESLQAVEESNLGVPVRFWWGNQDNHGPTDALFRKAMCQVFGQMQSRPNVKVACLSSFDTTVFLYRHPEKPNFLFISEAISSQFITVMDFMAMFALALGITELKPEHIPQMNRENWDCLKDYYRRYPQLTAGLDHRRDEMVKILQEHRQTLDQEAARSNAGKIQKRTRILQDREQYDRMTQ
;
A
#
# COMPACT_ATOMS: atom_id res chain seq x y z
N MET A 1 25.14 54.20 5.37
CA MET A 1 24.21 54.52 4.27
C MET A 1 23.26 53.35 4.09
N ALA A 2 22.00 53.52 4.47
CA ALA A 2 20.94 52.51 4.37
C ALA A 2 19.90 52.98 3.34
N PRO A 3 19.26 52.08 2.56
CA PRO A 3 18.30 52.48 1.54
C PRO A 3 16.91 52.77 2.16
N PRO A 4 16.08 53.61 1.52
CA PRO A 4 14.81 54.04 2.08
C PRO A 4 13.71 52.98 1.90
N ARG A 5 12.94 52.76 2.96
CA ARG A 5 11.74 51.91 2.97
C ARG A 5 10.60 52.59 2.19
N ARG A 6 10.12 51.93 1.14
CA ARG A 6 8.89 52.31 0.42
C ARG A 6 7.65 51.88 1.20
N SER A 7 6.80 52.85 1.53
CA SER A 7 5.46 52.68 2.09
C SER A 7 4.47 52.28 0.99
N THR A 8 3.80 51.14 1.14
CA THR A 8 2.70 50.71 0.27
C THR A 8 1.35 51.09 0.89
N ARG A 9 0.62 51.93 0.15
CA ARG A 9 -0.70 52.47 0.48
C ARG A 9 -1.77 51.44 0.10
N ILE A 10 -2.44 50.84 1.08
CA ILE A 10 -3.58 49.93 0.87
C ILE A 10 -4.82 50.77 0.52
N LYS A 11 -5.35 50.61 -0.70
CA LYS A 11 -6.65 51.15 -1.12
C LYS A 11 -7.76 50.22 -0.61
N LYS A 12 -8.63 50.77 0.23
CA LYS A 12 -9.93 50.22 0.66
C LYS A 12 -10.86 50.16 -0.56
N VAL A 13 -11.31 48.97 -0.96
CA VAL A 13 -12.39 48.79 -1.95
C VAL A 13 -13.69 48.53 -1.22
N ALA A 14 -14.72 49.23 -1.67
CA ALA A 14 -16.05 49.31 -1.08
C ALA A 14 -16.84 48.01 -1.24
N SER A 15 -17.66 47.76 -0.22
CA SER A 15 -18.67 46.72 -0.07
C SER A 15 -19.87 46.94 -1.00
N SER A 16 -20.31 45.86 -1.66
CA SER A 16 -21.60 45.78 -2.36
C SER A 16 -22.48 44.71 -1.68
N PRO A 17 -23.81 44.89 -1.64
CA PRO A 17 -24.70 44.14 -0.76
C PRO A 17 -25.13 42.77 -1.33
N SER A 18 -25.31 41.82 -0.43
CA SER A 18 -25.84 40.48 -0.67
C SER A 18 -27.34 40.51 -1.00
N PRO A 19 -27.81 39.75 -2.01
CA PRO A 19 -29.22 39.42 -2.13
C PRO A 19 -29.53 38.14 -1.35
N SER A 20 -30.46 38.28 -0.41
CA SER A 20 -31.18 37.23 0.29
C SER A 20 -32.01 36.37 -0.67
N ALA A 21 -31.92 35.05 -0.54
CA ALA A 21 -32.85 34.09 -1.13
C ALA A 21 -33.07 32.89 -0.18
N PRO A 22 -34.21 32.18 -0.29
CA PRO A 22 -35.01 31.79 0.87
C PRO A 22 -34.77 30.37 1.39
N ARG A 23 -35.14 30.20 2.67
CA ARG A 23 -35.39 28.92 3.34
C ARG A 23 -36.38 28.07 2.53
N GLN A 24 -35.99 26.84 2.19
CA GLN A 24 -36.93 25.74 2.04
C GLN A 24 -36.43 24.50 2.78
N THR A 25 -37.32 24.03 3.64
CA THR A 25 -37.31 22.83 4.45
C THR A 25 -37.68 21.60 3.62
N ALA A 26 -36.86 20.56 3.67
CA ALA A 26 -37.31 19.18 3.48
C ALA A 26 -36.29 18.21 4.11
N ARG A 27 -36.54 17.79 5.35
CA ARG A 27 -35.86 16.64 5.96
C ARG A 27 -36.54 15.37 5.44
N THR A 28 -35.99 14.79 4.38
CA THR A 28 -36.39 13.45 3.93
C THR A 28 -35.65 12.43 4.80
N VAL A 29 -36.34 11.89 5.79
CA VAL A 29 -35.88 10.75 6.59
C VAL A 29 -35.96 9.51 5.69
N LEU A 30 -34.81 9.06 5.16
CA LEU A 30 -34.68 7.76 4.51
C LEU A 30 -34.86 6.65 5.56
N ARG A 31 -36.09 6.15 5.68
CA ARG A 31 -36.39 4.89 6.34
C ARG A 31 -35.69 3.76 5.58
N ARG A 32 -34.68 3.14 6.20
CA ARG A 32 -34.13 1.85 5.76
C ARG A 32 -35.27 0.82 5.78
N SER A 33 -35.70 0.39 4.61
CA SER A 33 -36.58 -0.76 4.43
C SER A 33 -35.77 -2.03 4.65
N THR A 34 -36.01 -2.71 5.77
CA THR A 34 -35.60 -4.09 5.98
C THR A 34 -36.49 -4.98 5.12
N ARG A 35 -36.03 -5.35 3.92
CA ARG A 35 -36.65 -6.44 3.16
C ARG A 35 -36.48 -7.73 3.95
N ARG A 36 -37.58 -8.21 4.55
CA ARG A 36 -37.74 -9.60 4.98
C ARG A 36 -37.65 -10.48 3.73
N ILE A 37 -36.56 -11.24 3.61
CA ILE A 37 -36.52 -12.43 2.77
C ILE A 37 -37.23 -13.52 3.57
N ALA A 38 -38.43 -13.88 3.14
CA ALA A 38 -39.15 -15.05 3.62
C ALA A 38 -38.88 -16.22 2.66
N ASN A 39 -38.72 -17.41 3.25
CA ASN A 39 -38.69 -18.74 2.64
C ASN A 39 -37.34 -19.17 2.04
N SER A 40 -36.47 -19.67 2.92
CA SER A 40 -35.45 -20.67 2.57
C SER A 40 -35.80 -21.98 3.31
N PRO A 41 -35.66 -23.16 2.67
CA PRO A 41 -35.96 -24.44 3.29
C PRO A 41 -35.01 -24.73 4.46
N SER A 42 -35.52 -25.42 5.48
CA SER A 42 -34.78 -25.77 6.71
C SER A 42 -33.43 -26.44 6.39
N PRO A 43 -32.31 -25.94 6.92
CA PRO A 43 -31.06 -26.67 6.83
C PRO A 43 -31.14 -27.91 7.72
N ASN A 44 -30.74 -29.06 7.17
CA ASN A 44 -30.47 -30.26 7.95
C ASN A 44 -29.55 -29.91 9.14
N PRO A 45 -29.75 -30.51 10.33
CA PRO A 45 -28.83 -30.34 11.44
C PRO A 45 -27.49 -30.94 11.06
N PHE A 46 -26.57 -30.10 10.59
CA PHE A 46 -25.18 -30.43 10.41
C PHE A 46 -24.60 -30.58 11.81
N VAL A 47 -24.48 -31.81 12.30
CA VAL A 47 -23.74 -32.13 13.52
C VAL A 47 -22.26 -32.11 13.13
N PRO A 48 -21.46 -31.11 13.52
CA PRO A 48 -20.05 -31.12 13.23
C PRO A 48 -19.44 -32.27 14.03
N ARG A 49 -18.95 -33.30 13.33
CA ARG A 49 -17.99 -34.23 13.93
C ARG A 49 -16.70 -33.43 14.12
N PHE A 50 -16.53 -32.87 15.31
CA PHE A 50 -15.23 -32.36 15.72
C PHE A 50 -14.23 -33.53 15.65
N PRO A 51 -13.11 -33.41 14.93
CA PRO A 51 -12.03 -34.37 15.07
C PRO A 51 -11.65 -34.40 16.55
N SER A 52 -11.57 -35.60 17.14
CA SER A 52 -10.99 -35.73 18.46
C SER A 52 -9.59 -35.14 18.40
N LEU A 53 -9.36 -34.06 19.16
CA LEU A 53 -8.03 -33.53 19.46
C LEU A 53 -7.30 -34.58 20.32
N HIS A 54 -6.92 -35.69 19.71
CA HIS A 54 -5.85 -36.51 20.25
C HIS A 54 -4.58 -35.69 20.07
N ASN A 55 -4.12 -35.12 21.18
CA ASN A 55 -2.75 -34.66 21.33
C ASN A 55 -1.84 -35.88 21.18
N ASN A 56 -1.59 -36.29 19.94
CA ASN A 56 -0.46 -37.13 19.59
C ASN A 56 0.78 -36.25 19.79
N LEU A 57 1.28 -36.23 21.03
CA LEU A 57 2.66 -35.86 21.30
C LEU A 57 3.51 -36.89 20.57
N GLU A 58 3.90 -36.58 19.34
CA GLU A 58 4.94 -37.35 18.66
C GLU A 58 6.17 -37.39 19.58
N PRO A 59 6.79 -38.56 19.76
CA PRO A 59 7.98 -38.68 20.57
C PRO A 59 9.04 -37.72 20.03
N ALA A 60 9.59 -36.88 20.91
CA ALA A 60 10.58 -35.88 20.55
C ALA A 60 11.77 -36.56 19.86
N ASP A 61 11.95 -36.29 18.57
CA ASP A 61 13.17 -36.65 17.85
C ASP A 61 14.35 -35.98 18.55
N ALA A 62 15.23 -36.82 19.12
CA ALA A 62 16.37 -36.40 19.94
C ALA A 62 17.46 -35.63 19.16
N ASP A 63 17.28 -35.47 17.84
CA ASP A 63 18.18 -34.71 16.94
C ASP A 63 17.55 -33.41 16.41
N SER A 64 16.44 -32.94 16.98
CA SER A 64 15.88 -31.65 16.58
C SER A 64 16.80 -30.49 16.96
N ALA A 65 17.15 -29.66 15.98
CA ALA A 65 17.97 -28.47 16.19
C ALA A 65 17.37 -27.57 17.30
N PRO A 66 18.20 -26.82 18.06
CA PRO A 66 17.71 -25.94 19.11
C PRO A 66 16.61 -24.99 18.59
N LYS A 67 15.47 -24.94 19.26
CA LYS A 67 14.38 -24.04 18.90
C LYS A 67 14.80 -22.60 19.15
N THR A 68 14.66 -21.77 18.13
CA THR A 68 14.93 -20.33 18.21
C THR A 68 13.67 -19.53 17.92
N PHE A 69 13.67 -18.25 18.29
CA PHE A 69 12.58 -17.36 17.86
C PHE A 69 12.54 -17.23 16.34
N SER A 70 13.72 -17.23 15.67
CA SER A 70 13.78 -17.20 14.21
C SER A 70 13.00 -18.35 13.58
N SER A 71 13.23 -19.61 14.00
CA SER A 71 12.59 -20.77 13.38
C SER A 71 11.06 -20.71 13.44
N CYS A 72 10.51 -20.15 14.51
CA CYS A 72 9.07 -19.98 14.61
C CYS A 72 8.54 -18.80 13.79
N LEU A 73 9.24 -17.67 13.78
CA LEU A 73 8.79 -16.48 13.06
C LEU A 73 8.87 -16.63 11.53
N THR A 74 9.71 -17.54 11.05
CA THR A 74 9.81 -17.94 9.64
C THR A 74 8.88 -19.08 9.26
N GLU A 75 8.11 -19.62 10.20
CA GLU A 75 7.11 -20.64 9.88
C GLU A 75 5.92 -20.01 9.16
N ALA A 76 5.61 -20.52 7.98
CA ALA A 76 4.48 -20.04 7.20
C ALA A 76 3.15 -20.47 7.83
N ILE A 77 2.14 -19.59 7.76
CA ILE A 77 0.84 -19.85 8.41
C ILE A 77 0.08 -21.04 7.82
N GLY A 78 0.40 -21.47 6.60
CA GLY A 78 -0.15 -22.65 5.94
C GLY A 78 0.58 -23.97 6.29
N GLY A 79 1.78 -23.90 6.87
CA GLY A 79 2.56 -25.09 7.19
C GLY A 79 2.02 -25.90 8.37
N SER A 80 1.27 -25.26 9.26
CA SER A 80 0.90 -25.85 10.57
C SER A 80 -0.55 -26.35 10.67
N GLY A 81 -1.32 -26.36 9.58
CA GLY A 81 -2.71 -26.82 9.60
C GLY A 81 -3.55 -26.47 8.37
N MET A 82 -4.82 -26.88 8.37
CA MET A 82 -5.75 -26.52 7.30
C MET A 82 -5.98 -25.00 7.26
N LEU A 83 -5.75 -24.41 6.10
CA LEU A 83 -6.15 -23.04 5.80
C LEU A 83 -7.69 -22.92 5.88
N PRO A 84 -8.22 -21.82 6.43
CA PRO A 84 -9.65 -21.58 6.43
C PRO A 84 -10.19 -21.46 5.00
N THR A 85 -11.46 -21.84 4.82
CA THR A 85 -12.15 -21.72 3.53
C THR A 85 -13.33 -20.77 3.62
N MET A 86 -13.66 -20.09 2.53
CA MET A 86 -14.87 -19.26 2.47
C MET A 86 -16.12 -20.14 2.59
N PHE A 87 -17.12 -19.68 3.35
CA PHE A 87 -18.41 -20.36 3.46
C PHE A 87 -19.10 -20.52 2.10
N ASP A 88 -19.11 -19.44 1.31
CA ASP A 88 -19.57 -19.42 -0.07
C ASP A 88 -18.89 -18.29 -0.86
N GLY A 89 -19.13 -18.22 -2.17
CA GLY A 89 -18.59 -17.17 -3.06
C GLY A 89 -19.31 -15.82 -2.98
N VAL A 90 -20.35 -15.68 -2.13
CA VAL A 90 -21.17 -14.47 -1.99
C VAL A 90 -20.74 -13.63 -0.80
N VAL A 91 -20.14 -14.24 0.22
CA VAL A 91 -19.62 -13.55 1.41
C VAL A 91 -18.68 -12.41 1.01
N ALA A 92 -19.08 -11.18 1.38
CA ALA A 92 -18.28 -9.95 1.35
C ALA A 92 -17.40 -9.76 0.09
N SER A 93 -17.96 -9.94 -1.10
CA SER A 93 -17.26 -9.83 -2.39
C SER A 93 -17.04 -8.38 -2.88
N SER A 94 -17.32 -7.37 -2.06
CA SER A 94 -17.35 -5.97 -2.53
C SER A 94 -16.23 -5.14 -1.92
N THR A 95 -15.47 -4.48 -2.78
CA THR A 95 -14.64 -3.32 -2.42
C THR A 95 -15.43 -2.05 -2.72
N ARG A 96 -15.40 -1.07 -1.80
CA ARG A 96 -16.11 0.21 -1.97
C ARG A 96 -15.53 1.02 -3.12
N ASP A 97 -16.38 1.84 -3.74
CA ASP A 97 -15.93 2.90 -4.65
C ASP A 97 -15.28 4.07 -3.91
N LEU A 98 -14.77 5.03 -4.68
CA LEU A 98 -14.24 6.30 -4.18
C LEU A 98 -15.27 7.01 -3.30
N THR A 99 -14.86 7.36 -2.08
CA THR A 99 -15.62 8.25 -1.21
C THR A 99 -15.76 9.65 -1.83
N GLN A 100 -16.72 10.43 -1.37
CA GLN A 100 -16.86 11.84 -1.77
C GLN A 100 -15.59 12.67 -1.55
N THR A 101 -14.79 12.33 -0.54
CA THR A 101 -13.53 13.02 -0.25
C THR A 101 -12.43 12.63 -1.23
N GLU A 102 -12.31 11.34 -1.54
CA GLU A 102 -11.37 10.82 -2.54
C GLU A 102 -11.69 11.36 -3.95
N GLN A 103 -12.97 11.56 -4.28
CA GLN A 103 -13.40 12.13 -5.56
C GLN A 103 -12.96 13.59 -5.76
N VAL A 104 -12.70 14.34 -4.68
CA VAL A 104 -12.26 15.75 -4.74
C VAL A 104 -10.75 15.92 -4.49
N TYR A 105 -9.99 14.83 -4.38
CA TYR A 105 -8.55 14.90 -4.28
C TYR A 105 -7.96 15.60 -5.50
N THR A 106 -7.02 16.52 -5.25
CA THR A 106 -6.26 17.18 -6.30
C THR A 106 -5.29 16.19 -6.95
N PRO A 107 -4.77 16.46 -8.16
CA PRO A 107 -3.82 15.55 -8.81
C PRO A 107 -2.60 15.21 -7.95
N ASP A 108 -2.12 16.14 -7.12
CA ASP A 108 -1.01 15.96 -6.19
C ASP A 108 -1.38 15.17 -4.91
N GLN A 109 -2.67 14.88 -4.70
CA GLN A 109 -3.17 14.04 -3.60
C GLN A 109 -3.61 12.65 -4.07
N GLN A 110 -3.59 12.38 -5.37
CA GLN A 110 -4.00 11.10 -5.95
C GLN A 110 -2.78 10.21 -6.20
N LEU A 111 -2.97 8.89 -6.09
CA LEU A 111 -1.98 7.92 -6.58
C LEU A 111 -1.80 8.14 -8.09
N GLN A 112 -0.54 8.30 -8.50
CA GLN A 112 -0.22 8.61 -9.89
C GLN A 112 0.59 7.51 -10.57
N TRP A 113 1.40 6.78 -9.80
CA TRP A 113 2.41 5.88 -10.31
C TRP A 113 2.48 4.62 -9.45
N LEU A 114 2.57 3.48 -10.12
CA LEU A 114 2.79 2.18 -9.52
C LEU A 114 4.02 1.54 -10.16
N ALA A 115 4.84 0.89 -9.36
CA ALA A 115 5.91 0.03 -9.85
C ALA A 115 5.92 -1.27 -9.04
N SER A 116 6.46 -2.31 -9.65
CA SER A 116 6.86 -3.49 -8.90
C SER A 116 7.99 -3.11 -7.94
N GLY A 117 7.96 -3.73 -6.77
CA GLY A 117 9.01 -3.74 -5.78
C GLY A 117 9.16 -5.14 -5.23
N GLY A 118 9.30 -6.15 -6.12
CA GLY A 118 9.31 -7.56 -5.75
C GLY A 118 10.31 -7.88 -4.63
N GLN A 119 11.48 -7.23 -4.66
CA GLN A 119 12.53 -7.42 -3.66
C GLN A 119 12.38 -6.59 -2.38
N ILE A 120 11.36 -5.73 -2.24
CA ILE A 120 11.22 -4.83 -1.09
C ILE A 120 11.05 -5.62 0.22
N VAL A 121 10.25 -6.69 0.22
CA VAL A 121 10.03 -7.49 1.43
C VAL A 121 11.30 -8.24 1.82
N ASN A 122 12.02 -8.80 0.85
CA ASN A 122 13.29 -9.48 1.11
C ASN A 122 14.36 -8.49 1.61
N SER A 123 14.49 -7.34 0.96
CA SER A 123 15.41 -6.28 1.41
C SER A 123 15.05 -5.77 2.81
N ALA A 124 13.75 -5.69 3.14
CA ALA A 124 13.30 -5.35 4.48
C ALA A 124 13.73 -6.40 5.51
N LYS A 125 13.60 -7.69 5.17
CA LYS A 125 14.05 -8.80 6.02
C LYS A 125 15.57 -8.78 6.20
N ASP A 126 16.34 -8.55 5.15
CA ASP A 126 17.80 -8.48 5.22
C ASP A 126 18.26 -7.38 6.18
N VAL A 127 17.74 -6.16 6.00
CA VAL A 127 18.03 -5.03 6.92
C VAL A 127 17.55 -5.33 8.35
N PHE A 128 16.42 -6.02 8.49
CA PHE A 128 15.90 -6.43 9.78
C PHE A 128 16.80 -7.45 10.49
N HIS A 129 17.33 -8.43 9.76
CA HIS A 129 18.29 -9.42 10.25
C HIS A 129 19.65 -8.79 10.60
N GLU A 130 20.08 -7.77 9.86
CA GLU A 130 21.31 -7.02 10.17
C GLU A 130 21.17 -6.14 11.43
N HIS A 131 19.95 -5.78 11.82
CA HIS A 131 19.72 -4.92 12.97
C HIS A 131 20.04 -5.63 14.29
N HIS A 132 21.10 -5.17 14.98
CA HIS A 132 21.68 -5.83 16.16
C HIS A 132 20.66 -6.32 17.21
N LEU A 133 19.68 -5.50 17.62
CA LEU A 133 18.66 -5.90 18.60
C LEU A 133 17.84 -7.11 18.16
N PHE A 134 17.41 -7.13 16.89
CA PHE A 134 16.61 -8.22 16.36
C PHE A 134 17.47 -9.44 16.09
N ASN A 135 18.68 -9.26 15.55
CA ASN A 135 19.61 -10.36 15.36
C ASN A 135 19.88 -11.13 16.66
N THR A 136 20.11 -10.42 17.77
CA THR A 136 20.29 -11.05 19.09
C THR A 136 19.03 -11.79 19.54
N PHE A 137 17.85 -11.19 19.38
CA PHE A 137 16.58 -11.82 19.76
C PHE A 137 16.26 -13.07 18.93
N LEU A 138 16.42 -12.98 17.60
CA LEU A 138 16.08 -14.04 16.66
C LEU A 138 16.92 -15.31 16.86
N ASN A 139 18.22 -15.13 17.15
CA ASN A 139 19.16 -16.23 17.37
C ASN A 139 19.18 -16.74 18.81
N ARG A 140 18.37 -16.16 19.71
CA ARG A 140 18.26 -16.65 21.09
C ARG A 140 17.61 -18.03 21.08
N VAL A 141 18.29 -19.00 21.69
CA VAL A 141 17.74 -20.33 21.95
C VAL A 141 16.69 -20.21 23.04
N VAL A 142 15.52 -20.79 22.79
CA VAL A 142 14.40 -20.79 23.74
C VAL A 142 14.72 -21.76 24.87
N ASP A 143 14.71 -21.28 26.11
CA ASP A 143 14.83 -22.13 27.28
C ASP A 143 13.49 -22.82 27.59
N GLU A 144 13.41 -24.13 27.29
CA GLU A 144 12.18 -24.91 27.55
C GLU A 144 11.88 -25.07 29.05
N ALA A 145 12.84 -24.80 29.94
CA ALA A 145 12.62 -24.78 31.38
C ALA A 145 12.02 -23.44 31.87
N ASP A 146 12.21 -22.34 31.12
CA ASP A 146 11.62 -21.05 31.43
C ASP A 146 10.17 -20.97 30.93
N LYS A 147 9.24 -20.99 31.89
CA LYS A 147 7.79 -20.93 31.61
C LYS A 147 7.37 -19.64 30.90
N GLU A 148 8.03 -18.52 31.16
CA GLU A 148 7.69 -17.25 30.50
C GLU A 148 8.19 -17.22 29.07
N GLU A 149 9.35 -17.80 28.77
CA GLU A 149 9.82 -17.96 27.38
C GLU A 149 8.94 -18.91 26.59
N VAL A 150 8.57 -20.07 27.15
CA VAL A 150 7.65 -21.01 26.52
C VAL A 150 6.28 -20.37 26.27
N LYS A 151 5.77 -19.60 27.23
CA LYS A 151 4.50 -18.87 27.07
C LYS A 151 4.62 -17.81 25.98
N PHE A 152 5.70 -17.04 25.96
CA PHE A 152 5.95 -16.05 24.93
C PHE A 152 6.04 -16.72 23.55
N MET A 153 6.75 -17.84 23.44
CA MET A 153 6.87 -18.61 22.21
C MET A 153 5.49 -19.04 21.65
N ARG A 154 4.58 -19.48 22.53
CA ARG A 154 3.19 -19.82 22.15
C ARG A 154 2.37 -18.63 21.65
N LEU A 155 2.68 -17.40 22.08
CA LEU A 155 2.03 -16.19 21.57
C LEU A 155 2.49 -15.83 20.15
N LEU A 156 3.57 -16.46 19.66
CA LEU A 156 4.13 -16.18 18.34
C LEU A 156 3.81 -17.28 17.33
N HIS A 157 3.72 -18.53 17.78
CA HIS A 157 3.60 -19.67 16.89
C HIS A 157 2.25 -19.71 16.14
N PRO A 158 2.24 -19.86 14.79
CA PRO A 158 1.00 -19.89 14.00
C PRO A 158 -0.01 -20.95 14.46
N SER A 159 0.43 -22.16 14.75
CA SER A 159 -0.42 -23.24 15.28
C SER A 159 -1.13 -22.85 16.58
N SER A 160 -0.41 -22.21 17.51
CA SER A 160 -0.94 -21.81 18.80
C SER A 160 -1.90 -20.63 18.68
N THR A 161 -1.53 -19.62 17.90
CA THR A 161 -2.32 -18.39 17.70
C THR A 161 -3.55 -18.60 16.83
N SER A 162 -3.56 -19.67 16.03
CA SER A 162 -4.74 -20.10 15.27
C SER A 162 -5.80 -20.84 16.10
N SER A 163 -5.45 -21.26 17.32
CA SER A 163 -6.33 -22.07 18.16
C SER A 163 -7.61 -21.30 18.52
N GLY A 164 -8.77 -21.84 18.12
CA GLY A 164 -10.07 -21.22 18.35
C GLY A 164 -10.57 -20.31 17.24
N LEU A 165 -9.83 -20.13 16.15
CA LEU A 165 -10.31 -19.43 14.97
C LEU A 165 -11.24 -20.33 14.12
N PRO A 166 -12.23 -19.76 13.42
CA PRO A 166 -13.14 -20.55 12.61
C PRO A 166 -12.43 -21.11 11.37
N HIS A 167 -12.65 -22.39 11.08
CA HIS A 167 -12.17 -23.01 9.82
C HIS A 167 -12.94 -22.56 8.59
N ILE A 168 -14.15 -22.00 8.79
CA ILE A 168 -15.01 -21.50 7.71
C ILE A 168 -15.21 -19.99 7.92
N ILE A 169 -14.84 -19.20 6.93
CA ILE A 169 -14.96 -17.74 6.94
C ILE A 169 -16.37 -17.36 6.47
N HIS A 170 -17.15 -16.77 7.38
CA HIS A 170 -18.50 -16.27 7.13
C HIS A 170 -18.53 -14.77 6.86
N SER A 171 -17.46 -14.05 7.20
CA SER A 171 -17.40 -12.59 7.06
C SER A 171 -15.96 -12.07 7.02
N GLU A 172 -15.81 -10.80 6.62
CA GLU A 172 -14.56 -10.05 6.71
C GLU A 172 -14.00 -9.97 8.14
N ALA A 173 -14.85 -10.08 9.17
CA ALA A 173 -14.41 -10.13 10.56
C ALA A 173 -13.65 -11.43 10.89
N ASP A 174 -14.00 -12.54 10.26
CA ASP A 174 -13.28 -13.81 10.43
C ASP A 174 -11.91 -13.73 9.75
N THR A 175 -11.84 -13.16 8.55
CA THR A 175 -10.56 -12.89 7.86
C THR A 175 -9.66 -11.97 8.68
N THR A 176 -10.23 -10.88 9.21
CA THR A 176 -9.53 -9.97 10.13
C THR A 176 -8.99 -10.71 11.34
N SER A 177 -9.76 -11.62 11.93
CA SER A 177 -9.34 -12.41 13.09
C SER A 177 -8.18 -13.34 12.75
N HIS A 178 -8.22 -13.99 11.58
CA HIS A 178 -7.12 -14.83 11.10
C HIS A 178 -5.82 -14.06 10.87
N ILE A 179 -5.89 -12.93 10.16
CA ILE A 179 -4.72 -12.08 9.90
C ILE A 179 -4.16 -11.54 11.22
N ASN A 180 -5.03 -11.01 12.08
CA ASN A 180 -4.59 -10.41 13.33
C ASN A 180 -3.95 -11.43 14.28
N SER A 181 -4.61 -12.56 14.51
CA SER A 181 -4.11 -13.57 15.44
C SER A 181 -2.83 -14.23 14.95
N ARG A 182 -2.73 -14.58 13.65
CA ARG A 182 -1.59 -15.37 13.15
C ARG A 182 -0.39 -14.54 12.72
N LEU A 183 -0.57 -13.27 12.38
CA LEU A 183 0.49 -12.43 11.80
C LEU A 183 0.70 -11.15 12.61
N VAL A 184 -0.35 -10.36 12.80
CA VAL A 184 -0.21 -8.99 13.33
C VAL A 184 0.14 -8.99 14.82
N TRP A 185 -0.62 -9.69 15.67
CA TRP A 185 -0.35 -9.70 17.12
C TRP A 185 0.97 -10.38 17.47
N PRO A 186 1.34 -11.53 16.87
CA PRO A 186 2.68 -12.10 17.03
C PRO A 186 3.78 -11.09 16.72
N MET A 187 3.70 -10.41 15.58
CA MET A 187 4.65 -9.37 15.19
C MET A 187 4.70 -8.24 16.23
N VAL A 188 3.55 -7.74 16.69
CA VAL A 188 3.50 -6.68 17.72
C VAL A 188 4.15 -7.13 19.02
N HIS A 189 3.88 -8.36 19.47
CA HIS A 189 4.49 -8.91 20.69
C HIS A 189 6.02 -8.96 20.60
N VAL A 190 6.57 -9.36 19.46
CA VAL A 190 8.02 -9.34 19.25
C VAL A 190 8.58 -7.93 19.27
N LEU A 191 7.97 -7.00 18.52
CA LEU A 191 8.43 -5.61 18.49
C LEU A 191 8.41 -4.98 19.89
N GLN A 192 7.33 -5.20 20.66
CA GLN A 192 7.21 -4.72 22.04
C GLN A 192 8.28 -5.32 22.94
N HIS A 193 8.55 -6.62 22.82
CA HIS A 193 9.57 -7.29 23.62
C HIS A 193 10.97 -6.74 23.33
N VAL A 194 11.37 -6.68 22.06
CA VAL A 194 12.70 -6.21 21.64
C VAL A 194 12.91 -4.74 22.02
N LEU A 195 11.93 -3.88 21.77
CA LEU A 195 12.00 -2.46 22.14
C LEU A 195 11.97 -2.27 23.67
N GLY A 196 11.24 -3.13 24.40
CA GLY A 196 11.24 -3.17 25.87
C GLY A 196 12.63 -3.40 26.44
N LEU A 197 13.33 -4.43 25.93
CA LEU A 197 14.71 -4.73 26.33
C LEU A 197 15.65 -3.56 26.02
N ALA A 198 15.53 -2.95 24.85
CA ALA A 198 16.35 -1.82 24.46
C ALA A 198 16.10 -0.57 25.33
N ALA A 199 14.83 -0.25 25.62
CA ALA A 199 14.46 0.86 26.48
C ALA A 199 14.96 0.66 27.91
N GLN A 200 14.83 -0.56 28.45
CA GLN A 200 15.36 -0.92 29.76
C GLN A 200 16.88 -0.77 29.83
N ALA A 201 17.60 -1.25 28.82
CA ALA A 201 19.06 -1.12 28.74
C ALA A 201 19.52 0.35 28.67
N ALA A 202 18.74 1.20 27.99
CA ALA A 202 19.03 2.64 27.85
C ALA A 202 18.49 3.50 29.02
N GLY A 203 17.69 2.94 29.92
CA GLY A 203 17.07 3.69 31.03
C GLY A 203 16.06 4.76 30.57
N ILE A 204 15.43 4.57 29.41
CA ILE A 204 14.44 5.51 28.85
C ILE A 204 13.01 5.00 29.06
N PRO A 205 12.00 5.89 29.07
CA PRO A 205 10.60 5.49 29.10
C PRO A 205 10.27 4.54 27.94
N LEU A 206 9.57 3.46 28.25
CA LEU A 206 9.12 2.50 27.25
C LEU A 206 7.97 3.08 26.44
N GLU A 207 8.20 3.29 25.15
CA GLU A 207 7.16 3.53 24.15
C GLU A 207 6.95 2.22 23.39
N THR A 208 5.77 1.61 23.52
CA THR A 208 5.47 0.35 22.82
C THR A 208 4.63 0.60 21.57
N PRO A 209 5.01 0.01 20.42
CA PRO A 209 4.13 0.01 19.27
C PRO A 209 2.91 -0.86 19.58
N TYR A 210 1.76 -0.50 19.01
CA TYR A 210 0.55 -1.30 19.10
C TYR A 210 -0.24 -1.20 17.81
N VAL A 211 -1.07 -2.21 17.55
CA VAL A 211 -2.04 -2.17 16.46
C VAL A 211 -3.42 -1.94 17.05
N ALA A 212 -4.14 -0.98 16.48
CA ALA A 212 -5.49 -0.65 16.90
C ALA A 212 -6.41 -0.53 15.69
N SER A 213 -7.71 -0.50 15.96
CA SER A 213 -8.68 0.03 15.00
C SER A 213 -8.46 1.53 14.83
N CYS A 214 -8.79 2.05 13.64
CA CYS A 214 -8.60 3.46 13.36
C CYS A 214 -9.79 4.30 13.85
N HIS A 215 -9.49 5.44 14.49
CA HIS A 215 -10.47 6.50 14.67
C HIS A 215 -10.82 7.06 13.28
N GLY A 216 -12.05 6.78 12.81
CA GLY A 216 -12.49 7.25 11.50
C GLY A 216 -12.48 8.77 11.42
N LYS A 217 -11.72 9.34 10.49
CA LYS A 217 -11.83 10.76 10.15
C LYS A 217 -12.93 10.89 9.10
N ARG A 218 -13.95 11.70 9.36
CA ARG A 218 -15.07 11.90 8.42
C ARG A 218 -14.52 12.23 7.02
N GLY A 219 -14.88 11.41 6.04
CA GLY A 219 -14.45 11.56 4.66
C GLY A 219 -13.15 10.83 4.31
N ALA A 220 -12.24 10.58 5.25
CA ALA A 220 -11.09 9.74 4.98
C ALA A 220 -11.48 8.26 5.10
N GLY A 221 -10.96 7.42 4.21
CA GLY A 221 -11.05 5.97 4.38
C GLY A 221 -10.49 5.56 5.76
N THR A 222 -11.21 4.64 6.41
CA THR A 222 -10.77 4.00 7.65
C THR A 222 -10.09 2.70 7.26
N PRO A 223 -8.79 2.49 7.53
CA PRO A 223 -8.17 1.18 7.42
C PRO A 223 -8.65 0.26 8.54
N ASP A 224 -8.62 -1.04 8.31
CA ASP A 224 -9.03 -2.04 9.30
C ASP A 224 -8.07 -2.12 10.48
N ALA A 225 -6.79 -1.84 10.24
CA ALA A 225 -5.75 -1.76 11.24
C ALA A 225 -4.85 -0.53 11.05
N ILE A 226 -4.40 0.06 12.15
CA ILE A 226 -3.34 1.06 12.19
C ILE A 226 -2.24 0.61 13.14
N LEU A 227 -0.99 0.71 12.68
CA LEU A 227 0.19 0.58 13.52
C LEU A 227 0.50 1.96 14.11
N VAL A 228 0.48 2.05 15.43
CA VAL A 228 0.75 3.28 16.18
C VAL A 228 2.04 3.15 16.97
N TYR A 229 2.86 4.19 16.91
CA TYR A 229 4.07 4.33 17.71
C TYR A 229 4.35 5.80 17.97
N LYS A 230 4.68 6.15 19.22
CA LYS A 230 4.89 7.55 19.67
C LYS A 230 3.75 8.50 19.26
N ASP A 231 2.51 8.05 19.49
CA ASP A 231 1.26 8.76 19.12
C ASP A 231 1.11 9.06 17.62
N GLN A 232 1.89 8.41 16.75
CA GLN A 232 1.84 8.56 15.30
C GLN A 232 1.38 7.27 14.64
N VAL A 233 0.56 7.40 13.58
CA VAL A 233 0.22 6.28 12.72
C VAL A 233 1.35 6.07 11.71
N CYS A 234 2.05 4.95 11.82
CA CYS A 234 3.26 4.64 11.07
C CYS A 234 3.01 3.65 9.91
N GLY A 235 2.01 2.79 10.07
CA GLY A 235 1.61 1.80 9.07
C GLY A 235 0.10 1.56 9.11
N ILE A 236 -0.43 0.97 8.04
CA ILE A 236 -1.86 0.61 7.95
C ILE A 236 -2.04 -0.81 7.41
N GLY A 237 -3.13 -1.45 7.80
CA GLY A 237 -3.57 -2.73 7.28
C GLY A 237 -5.00 -2.63 6.75
N GLU A 238 -5.21 -3.20 5.57
CA GLU A 238 -6.51 -3.31 4.91
C GLU A 238 -6.77 -4.79 4.61
N TRP A 239 -7.86 -5.32 5.16
CA TRP A 239 -8.19 -6.74 5.15
C TRP A 239 -9.38 -6.96 4.23
N LYS A 240 -9.26 -7.93 3.34
CA LYS A 240 -10.33 -8.32 2.42
C LYS A 240 -10.67 -9.79 2.63
N THR A 241 -11.82 -10.22 2.13
CA THR A 241 -12.05 -11.66 1.96
C THR A 241 -11.42 -12.13 0.65
N ALA A 242 -11.16 -13.42 0.53
CA ALA A 242 -10.72 -14.04 -0.73
C ALA A 242 -11.68 -13.77 -1.90
N ASN A 243 -12.98 -13.62 -1.62
CA ASN A 243 -13.97 -13.27 -2.66
C ASN A 243 -13.83 -11.82 -3.15
N ALA A 244 -13.48 -10.87 -2.26
CA ALA A 244 -13.27 -9.46 -2.64
C ALA A 244 -11.91 -9.21 -3.28
N MET A 245 -10.92 -10.04 -2.95
CA MET A 245 -9.58 -9.99 -3.49
C MET A 245 -9.07 -11.42 -3.76
N PRO A 246 -9.46 -12.01 -4.91
CA PRO A 246 -8.95 -13.32 -5.33
C PRO A 246 -7.45 -13.27 -5.60
N GLU A 247 -6.74 -14.38 -5.37
CA GLU A 247 -5.29 -14.50 -5.57
C GLU A 247 -4.86 -14.14 -7.01
N ALA A 248 -5.45 -14.82 -8.00
CA ALA A 248 -5.18 -14.59 -9.41
C ALA A 248 -5.32 -13.12 -9.86
N PHE A 249 -6.16 -12.35 -9.17
CA PHE A 249 -6.38 -10.94 -9.45
C PHE A 249 -5.18 -10.07 -9.06
N ILE A 250 -4.58 -10.31 -7.90
CA ILE A 250 -3.38 -9.60 -7.46
C ILE A 250 -2.18 -10.06 -8.28
N GLU A 251 -2.05 -11.38 -8.50
CA GLU A 251 -0.95 -11.97 -9.27
C GLU A 251 -0.84 -11.37 -10.67
N THR A 252 -1.95 -11.35 -11.43
CA THR A 252 -1.96 -10.80 -12.80
C THR A 252 -1.45 -9.35 -12.84
N VAL A 253 -1.80 -8.54 -11.85
CA VAL A 253 -1.38 -7.14 -11.80
C VAL A 253 0.09 -7.02 -11.41
N VAL A 254 0.53 -7.77 -10.39
CA VAL A 254 1.93 -7.78 -9.93
C VAL A 254 2.86 -8.29 -11.03
N GLU A 255 2.51 -9.40 -11.70
CA GLU A 255 3.25 -9.95 -12.84
C GLU A 255 3.41 -8.92 -13.97
N SER A 256 2.32 -8.18 -14.26
CA SER A 256 2.38 -7.14 -15.29
C SER A 256 3.31 -5.97 -14.90
N LEU A 257 3.35 -5.60 -13.61
CA LEU A 257 4.28 -4.58 -13.12
C LEU A 257 5.73 -5.10 -13.12
N GLN A 258 5.94 -6.37 -12.79
CA GLN A 258 7.25 -7.04 -12.84
C GLN A 258 7.79 -7.12 -14.27
N ALA A 259 6.95 -7.46 -15.25
CA ALA A 259 7.34 -7.47 -16.65
C ALA A 259 7.88 -6.09 -17.12
N VAL A 260 7.30 -5.00 -16.62
CA VAL A 260 7.80 -3.64 -16.90
C VAL A 260 9.13 -3.38 -16.19
N GLU A 261 9.29 -3.84 -14.94
CA GLU A 261 10.56 -3.76 -14.21
C GLU A 261 11.69 -4.51 -14.94
N GLU A 262 11.42 -5.71 -15.44
CA GLU A 262 12.36 -6.57 -16.18
C GLU A 262 12.66 -6.07 -17.60
N SER A 263 11.81 -5.24 -18.20
CA SER A 263 11.94 -4.75 -19.59
C SER A 263 13.13 -3.80 -19.83
N ASN A 264 14.01 -3.58 -18.84
CA ASN A 264 15.07 -2.57 -18.82
C ASN A 264 14.58 -1.11 -18.99
N LEU A 265 13.27 -0.87 -19.06
CA LEU A 265 12.75 0.49 -19.17
C LEU A 265 12.97 1.27 -17.88
N GLY A 266 12.88 0.60 -16.73
CA GLY A 266 13.04 1.21 -15.42
C GLY A 266 12.05 2.35 -15.18
N VAL A 267 10.78 2.16 -15.52
CA VAL A 267 9.75 3.21 -15.37
C VAL A 267 8.55 2.69 -14.60
N PRO A 268 7.87 3.55 -13.82
CA PRO A 268 6.61 3.17 -13.21
C PRO A 268 5.48 3.20 -14.25
N VAL A 269 4.44 2.42 -13.99
CA VAL A 269 3.19 2.43 -14.74
C VAL A 269 2.27 3.52 -14.20
N ARG A 270 1.62 4.24 -15.12
CA ARG A 270 0.64 5.28 -14.79
C ARG A 270 -0.60 4.66 -14.15
N PHE A 271 -1.10 5.30 -13.09
CA PHE A 271 -2.37 4.97 -12.45
C PHE A 271 -3.32 6.18 -12.50
N TRP A 272 -4.60 5.94 -12.82
CA TRP A 272 -5.62 6.97 -12.98
C TRP A 272 -6.87 6.73 -12.12
N TRP A 273 -7.31 7.76 -11.40
CA TRP A 273 -8.46 7.67 -10.49
C TRP A 273 -9.82 7.84 -11.16
N GLY A 274 -9.86 7.94 -12.49
CA GLY A 274 -11.07 8.29 -13.24
C GLY A 274 -12.32 7.49 -12.87
N ASN A 275 -13.47 7.99 -13.31
CA ASN A 275 -14.77 7.34 -13.07
C ASN A 275 -15.26 6.53 -14.27
N GLN A 276 -14.53 6.54 -15.39
CA GLN A 276 -14.87 5.74 -16.57
C GLN A 276 -14.29 4.34 -16.39
N ASP A 277 -15.16 3.42 -15.97
CA ASP A 277 -14.88 1.99 -15.90
C ASP A 277 -15.15 1.37 -17.27
N ASN A 278 -14.10 1.24 -18.10
CA ASN A 278 -14.16 0.48 -19.35
C ASN A 278 -13.42 -0.86 -19.26
N HIS A 279 -12.92 -1.21 -18.08
CA HIS A 279 -12.09 -2.40 -17.88
C HIS A 279 -12.89 -3.57 -17.30
N GLY A 280 -12.29 -4.75 -17.37
CA GLY A 280 -12.85 -5.95 -16.76
C GLY A 280 -13.05 -5.79 -15.25
N PRO A 281 -13.86 -6.68 -14.63
CA PRO A 281 -14.16 -6.63 -13.20
C PRO A 281 -12.90 -6.66 -12.32
N THR A 282 -11.85 -7.36 -12.78
CA THR A 282 -10.51 -7.44 -12.16
C THR A 282 -9.89 -6.05 -11.98
N ASP A 283 -9.65 -5.31 -13.06
CA ASP A 283 -9.01 -3.99 -12.99
C ASP A 283 -9.82 -2.99 -12.16
N ALA A 284 -11.15 -3.10 -12.19
CA ALA A 284 -12.02 -2.27 -11.37
C ALA A 284 -11.82 -2.53 -9.86
N LEU A 285 -11.71 -3.80 -9.44
CA LEU A 285 -11.40 -4.15 -8.05
C LEU A 285 -10.00 -3.66 -7.64
N PHE A 286 -9.01 -3.78 -8.53
CA PHE A 286 -7.63 -3.32 -8.28
C PHE A 286 -7.60 -1.83 -8.07
N ARG A 287 -8.26 -1.10 -8.97
CA ARG A 287 -8.42 0.34 -8.83
C ARG A 287 -9.04 0.70 -7.49
N LYS A 288 -10.17 0.07 -7.12
CA LYS A 288 -10.86 0.38 -5.86
C LYS A 288 -9.98 0.12 -4.64
N ALA A 289 -9.30 -1.03 -4.60
CA ALA A 289 -8.39 -1.38 -3.52
C ALA A 289 -7.22 -0.38 -3.42
N MET A 290 -6.55 -0.07 -4.53
CA MET A 290 -5.42 0.87 -4.53
C MET A 290 -5.83 2.29 -4.17
N CYS A 291 -6.96 2.78 -4.69
CA CYS A 291 -7.49 4.09 -4.32
C CYS A 291 -7.84 4.15 -2.83
N GLN A 292 -8.45 3.09 -2.29
CA GLN A 292 -8.78 3.01 -0.87
C GLN A 292 -7.52 3.04 0.01
N VAL A 293 -6.57 2.16 -0.25
CA VAL A 293 -5.34 2.07 0.55
C VAL A 293 -4.52 3.35 0.42
N PHE A 294 -4.32 3.85 -0.80
CA PHE A 294 -3.60 5.11 -0.99
C PHE A 294 -4.34 6.30 -0.35
N GLY A 295 -5.66 6.38 -0.43
CA GLY A 295 -6.42 7.43 0.24
C GLY A 295 -6.25 7.42 1.76
N GLN A 296 -6.13 6.23 2.36
CA GLN A 296 -5.80 6.06 3.77
C GLN A 296 -4.35 6.48 4.09
N MET A 297 -3.38 6.14 3.24
CA MET A 297 -1.98 6.58 3.40
C MET A 297 -1.86 8.11 3.23
N GLN A 298 -2.51 8.68 2.22
CA GLN A 298 -2.46 10.11 1.91
C GLN A 298 -2.99 10.98 3.04
N SER A 299 -4.01 10.50 3.76
CA SER A 299 -4.57 11.21 4.92
C SER A 299 -3.72 11.10 6.20
N ARG A 300 -2.61 10.33 6.16
CA ARG A 300 -1.73 10.04 7.30
C ARG A 300 -0.26 10.20 6.87
N PRO A 301 0.34 11.40 7.03
CA PRO A 301 1.63 11.74 6.42
C PRO A 301 2.81 10.86 6.84
N ASN A 302 2.74 10.23 8.02
CA ASN A 302 3.80 9.36 8.55
C ASN A 302 3.70 7.91 8.05
N VAL A 303 2.63 7.55 7.33
CA VAL A 303 2.44 6.20 6.82
C VAL A 303 3.28 5.99 5.57
N LYS A 304 4.30 5.14 5.70
CA LYS A 304 5.18 4.71 4.60
C LYS A 304 4.82 3.33 4.06
N VAL A 305 4.27 2.48 4.91
CA VAL A 305 3.95 1.09 4.60
C VAL A 305 2.46 0.84 4.79
N ALA A 306 1.86 0.15 3.83
CA ALA A 306 0.54 -0.45 3.98
C ALA A 306 0.60 -1.94 3.69
N CYS A 307 -0.28 -2.71 4.32
CA CYS A 307 -0.50 -4.12 4.02
C CYS A 307 -1.92 -4.28 3.48
N LEU A 308 -2.06 -4.97 2.35
CA LEU A 308 -3.34 -5.38 1.79
C LEU A 308 -3.36 -6.90 1.76
N SER A 309 -4.29 -7.53 2.49
CA SER A 309 -4.33 -8.99 2.63
C SER A 309 -5.75 -9.52 2.55
N SER A 310 -5.93 -10.62 1.81
CA SER A 310 -7.17 -11.41 1.80
C SER A 310 -7.10 -12.64 2.70
N PHE A 311 -6.05 -12.70 3.54
CA PHE A 311 -5.50 -13.92 4.14
C PHE A 311 -4.87 -14.85 3.10
N ASP A 312 -5.59 -15.21 2.03
CA ASP A 312 -5.11 -16.09 0.96
C ASP A 312 -3.90 -15.51 0.23
N THR A 313 -3.92 -14.19 -0.01
CA THR A 313 -2.82 -13.47 -0.65
C THR A 313 -2.56 -12.17 0.08
N THR A 314 -1.28 -11.85 0.26
CA THR A 314 -0.82 -10.62 0.91
C THR A 314 0.13 -9.87 0.00
N VAL A 315 -0.08 -8.56 -0.12
CA VAL A 315 0.88 -7.63 -0.72
C VAL A 315 1.19 -6.50 0.24
N PHE A 316 2.45 -6.09 0.25
CA PHE A 316 2.90 -4.90 0.94
C PHE A 316 3.06 -3.77 -0.05
N LEU A 317 2.64 -2.57 0.37
CA LEU A 317 2.75 -1.35 -0.40
C LEU A 317 3.74 -0.44 0.32
N TYR A 318 4.74 0.03 -0.41
CA TYR A 318 5.75 0.94 0.10
C TYR A 318 5.69 2.27 -0.64
N ARG A 319 5.47 3.36 0.11
CA ARG A 319 5.42 4.70 -0.45
C ARG A 319 6.83 5.18 -0.79
N HIS A 320 7.02 5.64 -2.02
CA HIS A 320 8.32 6.15 -2.44
C HIS A 320 8.75 7.33 -1.54
N PRO A 321 9.97 7.32 -0.96
CA PRO A 321 10.39 8.30 0.05
C PRO A 321 10.39 9.74 -0.47
N GLU A 322 10.75 9.94 -1.74
CA GLU A 322 10.80 11.28 -2.36
C GLU A 322 9.57 11.65 -3.20
N LYS A 323 8.67 10.71 -3.49
CA LYS A 323 7.59 10.88 -4.48
C LYS A 323 6.26 10.47 -3.85
N PRO A 324 5.51 11.43 -3.26
CA PRO A 324 4.36 11.10 -2.42
C PRO A 324 3.22 10.36 -3.16
N ASN A 325 3.16 10.45 -4.49
CA ASN A 325 2.10 9.85 -5.32
C ASN A 325 2.55 8.60 -6.07
N PHE A 326 3.55 7.92 -5.52
CA PHE A 326 4.13 6.71 -6.06
C PHE A 326 4.07 5.62 -4.99
N LEU A 327 3.55 4.45 -5.34
CA LEU A 327 3.69 3.23 -4.53
C LEU A 327 4.50 2.17 -5.27
N PHE A 328 5.36 1.49 -4.53
CA PHE A 328 5.86 0.18 -4.89
C PHE A 328 4.91 -0.89 -4.34
N ILE A 329 4.70 -1.95 -5.12
CA ILE A 329 3.91 -3.12 -4.72
C ILE A 329 4.85 -4.31 -4.63
N SER A 330 4.87 -5.00 -3.50
CA SER A 330 5.64 -6.23 -3.35
C SER A 330 5.13 -7.34 -4.25
N GLU A 331 5.87 -8.44 -4.31
CA GLU A 331 5.31 -9.72 -4.77
C GLU A 331 4.05 -10.09 -3.99
N ALA A 332 3.17 -10.83 -4.66
CA ALA A 332 2.02 -11.45 -4.06
C ALA A 332 2.49 -12.66 -3.24
N ILE A 333 2.27 -12.62 -1.92
CA ILE A 333 2.69 -13.70 -1.02
C ILE A 333 1.46 -14.52 -0.65
N SER A 334 1.42 -15.77 -1.10
CA SER A 334 0.35 -16.71 -0.75
C SER A 334 0.38 -17.03 0.75
N SER A 335 -0.79 -17.35 1.32
CA SER A 335 -0.97 -17.82 2.71
C SER A 335 -0.08 -19.02 3.06
N GLN A 336 0.32 -19.81 2.07
CA GLN A 336 1.23 -20.94 2.25
C GLN A 336 2.67 -20.52 2.54
N PHE A 337 3.05 -19.28 2.24
CA PHE A 337 4.41 -18.77 2.33
C PHE A 337 4.55 -17.55 3.24
N ILE A 338 3.47 -16.81 3.51
CA ILE A 338 3.51 -15.64 4.39
C ILE A 338 3.85 -16.03 5.82
N THR A 339 4.76 -15.28 6.43
CA THR A 339 5.28 -15.51 7.78
C THR A 339 5.09 -14.29 8.68
N VAL A 340 5.25 -14.48 9.99
CA VAL A 340 5.31 -13.36 10.94
C VAL A 340 6.52 -12.46 10.65
N MET A 341 7.63 -13.04 10.19
CA MET A 341 8.85 -12.30 9.81
C MET A 341 8.58 -11.28 8.70
N ASP A 342 7.77 -11.61 7.69
CA ASP A 342 7.45 -10.67 6.61
C ASP A 342 6.72 -9.42 7.15
N PHE A 343 5.75 -9.63 8.05
CA PHE A 343 5.06 -8.52 8.74
C PHE A 343 6.01 -7.73 9.64
N MET A 344 6.87 -8.41 10.40
CA MET A 344 7.85 -7.77 11.28
C MET A 344 8.80 -6.87 10.51
N ALA A 345 9.39 -7.35 9.42
CA ALA A 345 10.34 -6.59 8.61
C ALA A 345 9.69 -5.34 8.02
N MET A 346 8.51 -5.48 7.42
CA MET A 346 7.79 -4.36 6.81
C MET A 346 7.28 -3.35 7.85
N PHE A 347 6.87 -3.81 9.03
CA PHE A 347 6.39 -2.92 10.09
C PHE A 347 7.56 -2.26 10.83
N ALA A 348 8.72 -2.91 10.95
CA ALA A 348 9.94 -2.26 11.42
C ALA A 348 10.35 -1.09 10.52
N LEU A 349 10.21 -1.23 9.19
CA LEU A 349 10.38 -0.12 8.24
C LEU A 349 9.33 0.99 8.47
N ALA A 350 8.07 0.62 8.68
CA ALA A 350 6.99 1.56 8.94
C ALA A 350 7.27 2.42 10.18
N LEU A 351 7.78 1.79 11.24
CA LEU A 351 8.15 2.42 12.51
C LEU A 351 9.45 3.26 12.45
N GLY A 352 10.22 3.14 11.36
CA GLY A 352 11.54 3.76 11.24
C GLY A 352 12.58 3.13 12.16
N ILE A 353 12.38 1.87 12.56
CA ILE A 353 13.36 1.09 13.31
C ILE A 353 14.46 0.60 12.36
N THR A 354 14.05 0.16 11.18
CA THR A 354 14.92 -0.15 10.05
C THR A 354 14.67 0.83 8.92
N GLU A 355 15.64 0.99 8.03
CA GLU A 355 15.52 1.85 6.85
C GLU A 355 16.06 1.15 5.61
N LEU A 356 15.31 1.21 4.51
CA LEU A 356 15.81 0.77 3.22
C LEU A 356 16.79 1.82 2.66
N LYS A 357 17.97 1.37 2.27
CA LYS A 357 18.94 2.18 1.56
C LYS A 357 18.50 2.39 0.10
N PRO A 358 18.99 3.42 -0.61
CA PRO A 358 18.61 3.68 -2.00
C PRO A 358 18.81 2.49 -2.94
N GLU A 359 19.81 1.64 -2.69
CA GLU A 359 20.09 0.41 -3.45
C GLU A 359 19.04 -0.70 -3.26
N HIS A 360 18.27 -0.67 -2.16
CA HIS A 360 17.19 -1.62 -1.90
C HIS A 360 15.88 -1.21 -2.59
N ILE A 361 15.81 0.01 -3.11
CA ILE A 361 14.63 0.56 -3.78
C ILE A 361 14.85 0.46 -5.30
N PRO A 362 13.91 -0.09 -6.08
CA PRO A 362 14.05 -0.18 -7.52
C PRO A 362 14.38 1.19 -8.15
N GLN A 363 15.50 1.26 -8.86
CA GLN A 363 15.95 2.50 -9.48
C GLN A 363 15.14 2.79 -10.75
N MET A 364 14.59 4.01 -10.83
CA MET A 364 13.84 4.45 -12.00
C MET A 364 14.74 5.21 -12.97
N ASN A 365 14.68 4.88 -14.26
CA ASN A 365 15.24 5.68 -15.34
C ASN A 365 14.49 7.01 -15.44
N ARG A 366 15.08 8.06 -14.87
CA ARG A 366 14.48 9.39 -14.78
C ARG A 366 14.17 9.99 -16.16
N GLU A 367 15.02 9.78 -17.15
CA GLU A 367 14.82 10.30 -18.51
C GLU A 367 13.61 9.65 -19.19
N ASN A 368 13.49 8.31 -19.10
CA ASN A 368 12.33 7.60 -19.60
C ASN A 368 11.06 8.04 -18.85
N TRP A 369 11.13 8.18 -17.53
CA TRP A 369 9.98 8.57 -16.74
C TRP A 369 9.52 10.01 -17.05
N ASP A 370 10.43 10.96 -17.20
CA ASP A 370 10.09 12.34 -17.58
C ASP A 370 9.51 12.41 -19.00
N CYS A 371 10.01 11.59 -19.93
CA CYS A 371 9.44 11.41 -21.26
C CYS A 371 7.98 10.92 -21.17
N LEU A 372 7.70 9.91 -20.34
CA LEU A 372 6.34 9.40 -20.11
C LEU A 372 5.43 10.44 -19.46
N LYS A 373 5.91 11.23 -18.51
CA LYS A 373 5.13 12.33 -17.92
C LYS A 373 4.69 13.32 -18.99
N ASP A 374 5.59 13.69 -19.91
CA ASP A 374 5.23 14.56 -21.04
C ASP A 374 4.22 13.89 -21.97
N TYR A 375 4.44 12.61 -22.30
CA TYR A 375 3.50 11.83 -23.10
C TYR A 375 2.09 11.84 -22.48
N TYR A 376 1.94 11.47 -21.20
CA TYR A 376 0.63 11.43 -20.54
C TYR A 376 -0.02 12.81 -20.35
N ARG A 377 0.77 13.89 -20.36
CA ARG A 377 0.24 15.25 -20.39
C ARG A 377 -0.43 15.57 -21.73
N ARG A 378 0.10 15.06 -22.84
CA ARG A 378 -0.45 15.24 -24.21
C ARG A 378 -1.54 14.23 -24.55
N TYR A 379 -1.40 13.01 -24.05
CA TYR A 379 -2.27 11.87 -24.33
C TYR A 379 -2.80 11.27 -23.01
N PRO A 380 -3.68 12.00 -22.31
CA PRO A 380 -4.16 11.61 -21.00
C PRO A 380 -4.88 10.26 -21.06
N GLN A 381 -4.64 9.44 -20.04
CA GLN A 381 -5.38 8.21 -19.83
C GLN A 381 -6.86 8.57 -19.55
N LEU A 382 -7.77 7.96 -20.30
CA LEU A 382 -9.21 8.20 -20.15
C LEU A 382 -9.85 7.20 -19.17
N THR A 383 -9.37 5.97 -19.20
CA THR A 383 -9.90 4.86 -18.40
C THR A 383 -9.25 4.80 -17.03
N ALA A 384 -10.02 4.47 -16.01
CA ALA A 384 -9.52 4.41 -14.64
C ALA A 384 -8.58 3.21 -14.40
N GLY A 385 -7.82 3.19 -13.31
CA GLY A 385 -6.90 2.11 -12.95
C GLY A 385 -5.52 2.23 -13.60
N LEU A 386 -4.84 1.08 -13.72
CA LEU A 386 -3.53 0.99 -14.39
C LEU A 386 -3.66 1.29 -15.88
N ASP A 387 -2.64 1.94 -16.45
CA ASP A 387 -2.63 2.21 -17.87
C ASP A 387 -2.56 0.91 -18.69
N HIS A 388 -3.51 0.74 -19.61
CA HIS A 388 -3.59 -0.43 -20.49
C HIS A 388 -2.51 -0.43 -21.58
N ARG A 389 -1.88 0.73 -21.83
CA ARG A 389 -0.78 0.86 -22.79
C ARG A 389 0.57 0.42 -22.20
N ARG A 390 0.58 -0.15 -20.99
CA ARG A 390 1.80 -0.59 -20.29
C ARG A 390 2.62 -1.61 -21.10
N ASP A 391 1.94 -2.47 -21.86
CA ASP A 391 2.59 -3.47 -22.72
C ASP A 391 3.25 -2.84 -23.96
N GLU A 392 2.87 -1.60 -24.31
CA GLU A 392 3.43 -0.83 -25.44
C GLU A 392 4.41 0.27 -24.98
N MET A 393 4.83 0.29 -23.71
CA MET A 393 5.63 1.39 -23.16
C MET A 393 6.96 1.62 -23.90
N VAL A 394 7.60 0.56 -24.37
CA VAL A 394 8.83 0.66 -25.19
C VAL A 394 8.55 1.48 -26.45
N LYS A 395 7.48 1.12 -27.17
CA LYS A 395 7.07 1.77 -28.42
C LYS A 395 6.66 3.21 -28.17
N ILE A 396 5.85 3.46 -27.13
CA ILE A 396 5.41 4.80 -26.73
C ILE A 396 6.61 5.71 -26.45
N LEU A 397 7.59 5.22 -25.69
CA LEU A 397 8.80 5.96 -25.38
C LEU A 397 9.58 6.33 -26.65
N GLN A 398 9.75 5.37 -27.58
CA GLN A 398 10.48 5.59 -28.84
C GLN A 398 9.76 6.61 -29.73
N GLU A 399 8.46 6.42 -29.97
CA GLU A 399 7.65 7.30 -30.83
C GLU A 399 7.54 8.72 -30.24
N HIS A 400 7.37 8.82 -28.92
CA HIS A 400 7.27 10.12 -28.26
C HIS A 400 8.60 10.88 -28.28
N ARG A 401 9.74 10.19 -28.07
CA ARG A 401 11.07 10.79 -28.21
C ARG A 401 11.31 11.33 -29.62
N GLN A 402 11.00 10.54 -30.64
CA GLN A 402 11.11 11.00 -32.04
C GLN A 402 10.26 12.24 -32.30
N THR A 403 9.05 12.29 -31.73
CA THR A 403 8.18 13.47 -31.82
C THR A 403 8.82 14.70 -31.15
N LEU A 404 9.36 14.55 -29.95
CA LEU A 404 10.06 15.62 -29.23
C LEU A 404 11.28 16.15 -30.01
N ASP A 405 12.07 15.25 -30.59
CA ASP A 405 13.23 15.61 -31.39
C ASP A 405 12.85 16.39 -32.66
N GLN A 406 11.78 15.95 -33.34
CA GLN A 406 11.24 16.66 -34.51
C GLN A 406 10.72 18.06 -34.14
N GLU A 407 10.03 18.19 -33.00
CA GLU A 407 9.56 19.48 -32.50
C GLU A 407 10.72 20.42 -32.15
N ALA A 408 11.76 19.90 -31.48
CA ALA A 408 12.95 20.64 -31.15
C ALA A 408 13.70 21.11 -32.42
N ALA A 409 13.84 20.25 -33.42
CA ALA A 409 14.44 20.56 -34.71
C ALA A 409 13.65 21.67 -35.45
N ARG A 410 12.32 21.58 -35.51
CA ARG A 410 11.46 22.61 -36.11
C ARG A 410 11.57 23.94 -35.38
N SER A 411 11.57 23.93 -34.04
CA SER A 411 11.74 25.12 -33.21
C SER A 411 13.09 25.79 -33.46
N ASN A 412 14.17 25.01 -33.54
CA ASN A 412 15.50 25.52 -33.82
C ASN A 412 15.63 26.07 -35.25
N ALA A 413 15.07 25.38 -36.25
CA ALA A 413 15.01 25.89 -37.62
C ALA A 413 14.27 27.24 -37.69
N GLY A 414 13.14 27.39 -36.99
CA GLY A 414 12.40 28.65 -36.89
C GLY A 414 13.21 29.77 -36.22
N LYS A 415 13.97 29.47 -35.16
CA LYS A 415 14.87 30.44 -34.51
C LYS A 415 15.99 30.88 -35.45
N ILE A 416 16.58 29.95 -36.20
CA ILE A 416 17.62 30.25 -37.19
C ILE A 416 17.04 31.14 -38.29
N GLN A 417 15.91 30.76 -38.88
CA GLN A 417 15.25 31.56 -39.93
C GLN A 417 14.89 32.96 -39.45
N LYS A 418 14.39 33.11 -38.22
CA LYS A 418 14.10 34.42 -37.61
C LYS A 418 15.38 35.26 -37.45
N ARG A 419 16.48 34.67 -36.99
CA ARG A 419 17.78 35.36 -36.87
C ARG A 419 18.30 35.80 -38.23
N THR A 420 18.23 34.93 -39.24
CA THR A 420 18.65 35.25 -40.61
C THR A 420 17.85 36.43 -41.18
N ARG A 421 16.53 36.44 -40.98
CA ARG A 421 15.67 37.55 -41.42
C ARG A 421 16.04 38.87 -40.75
N ILE A 422 16.27 38.86 -39.43
CA ILE A 422 16.71 40.06 -38.69
C ILE A 422 18.04 40.60 -39.23
N LEU A 423 18.98 39.73 -39.57
CA LEU A 423 20.26 40.13 -40.15
C LEU A 423 20.09 40.73 -41.55
N GLN A 424 19.26 40.12 -42.41
CA GLN A 424 18.96 40.64 -43.74
C GLN A 424 18.25 42.01 -43.70
N ASP A 425 17.26 42.15 -42.82
CA ASP A 425 16.54 43.42 -42.64
C ASP A 425 17.49 44.53 -42.17
N ARG A 426 18.46 44.20 -41.30
CA ARG A 426 19.50 45.13 -40.85
C ARG A 426 20.46 45.52 -41.98
N GLU A 427 20.94 44.55 -42.75
CA GLU A 427 21.80 44.82 -43.91
C GLU A 427 21.09 45.71 -44.96
N GLN A 428 19.80 45.47 -45.20
CA GLN A 428 19.01 46.30 -46.11
C GLN A 428 18.84 47.73 -45.58
N TYR A 429 18.58 47.89 -44.28
CA TYR A 429 18.51 49.20 -43.64
C TYR A 429 19.84 49.97 -43.73
N ASP A 430 20.95 49.30 -43.46
CA ASP A 430 22.29 49.90 -43.55
C ASP A 430 22.61 50.33 -45.00
N ARG A 431 22.13 49.60 -46.01
CA ARG A 431 22.24 50.00 -47.43
C ARG A 431 21.38 51.19 -47.83
N MET A 432 20.22 51.39 -47.19
CA MET A 432 19.34 52.53 -47.50
C MET A 432 19.79 53.83 -46.82
N THR A 433 20.67 53.74 -45.82
CA THR A 433 21.14 54.88 -45.03
C THR A 433 22.54 55.37 -45.43
N GLN A 434 23.20 54.65 -46.36
CA GLN A 434 24.39 55.10 -47.09
C GLN A 434 23.96 55.80 -48.38
#